data_AF-A0A166FPZ4-F1
#
_entry.id   AF-A0A166FPZ4-F1
#
_cell.length_a   1.000
_cell.length_b   1.000
_cell.length_c   1.000
_cell.angle_alpha   90.00
_cell.angle_beta   90.00
_cell.angle_gamma   90.00
#
_symmetry.space_group_name_H-M   'P 1'
#
loop_
_entity.id
_entity.type
_entity.pdbx_description
1 polymer ?
#
loop_
_entity_poly.entity_id
_entity_poly.type
_entity_poly.pdbx_seq_one_letter_code
_entity_poly.pdbx_strand_id
1 'polypeptide(L)'
;MLNCAAVSLKQRLWAGAELFCTRALAFKELLRPATKAKTLYRRAIARRLPSREGKYLCKALSDIKEAHELQPGSVEIAAELATIQHMLTLQFTELKRVIERQRRELPPVKSEFIFAGEDAQVTSTEARVRCTRSHPPSFDYRTAPVPEF
;
A
#
# COMPACT_ATOMS: atom_id res chain seq x y z
N MET A 1 -26.60 2.46 -8.56
CA MET A 1 -25.19 1.99 -8.65
C MET A 1 -24.87 0.80 -7.74
N LEU A 2 -25.38 0.73 -6.51
CA LEU A 2 -25.06 -0.36 -5.56
C LEU A 2 -25.48 -1.76 -6.04
N ASN A 3 -26.60 -1.87 -6.76
CA ASN A 3 -27.05 -3.14 -7.34
C ASN A 3 -26.12 -3.58 -8.48
N CYS A 4 -25.63 -2.64 -9.29
CA CYS A 4 -24.64 -2.92 -10.35
C CYS A 4 -23.35 -3.50 -9.77
N ALA A 5 -22.87 -2.97 -8.63
CA ALA A 5 -21.71 -3.53 -7.93
C ALA A 5 -21.97 -4.97 -7.44
N ALA A 6 -23.16 -5.24 -6.90
CA ALA A 6 -23.52 -6.59 -6.44
C ALA A 6 -23.59 -7.60 -7.60
N VAL A 7 -24.18 -7.21 -8.73
CA VAL A 7 -24.25 -8.03 -9.94
C VAL A 7 -22.85 -8.28 -10.49
N SER A 8 -22.02 -7.25 -10.57
CA SER A 8 -20.63 -7.35 -11.06
C SER A 8 -19.80 -8.31 -10.20
N LEU A 9 -19.97 -8.30 -8.87
CA LEU A 9 -19.33 -9.27 -7.97
C LEU A 9 -19.75 -10.71 -8.27
N LYS A 10 -21.06 -10.96 -8.45
CA LYS A 10 -21.58 -12.30 -8.78
C LYS A 10 -21.06 -12.79 -10.14
N GLN A 11 -20.91 -11.89 -11.11
CA GLN A 11 -20.36 -12.17 -12.43
C GLN A 11 -18.83 -12.26 -12.47
N ARG A 12 -18.15 -12.10 -11.32
CA ARG A 12 -16.68 -12.09 -11.22
C ARG A 12 -16.01 -10.96 -12.02
N LEU A 13 -16.75 -9.88 -12.28
CA LEU A 13 -16.25 -8.66 -12.92
C LEU A 13 -15.67 -7.72 -11.87
N TRP A 14 -14.48 -8.06 -11.35
CA TRP A 14 -13.88 -7.41 -10.18
C TRP A 14 -13.61 -5.91 -10.40
N ALA A 15 -13.01 -5.55 -11.53
CA ALA A 15 -12.72 -4.14 -11.86
C ALA A 15 -14.00 -3.30 -12.00
N GLY A 16 -15.06 -3.87 -12.60
CA GLY A 16 -16.36 -3.23 -12.70
C GLY A 16 -17.00 -3.02 -11.32
N ALA A 17 -16.96 -4.04 -10.46
CA ALA A 17 -17.45 -3.95 -9.09
C ALA A 17 -16.73 -2.86 -8.28
N GLU A 18 -15.39 -2.80 -8.37
CA GLU A 18 -14.61 -1.75 -7.71
C GLU A 18 -15.00 -0.36 -8.22
N LEU A 19 -15.15 -0.18 -9.53
CA LEU A 19 -15.53 1.09 -10.13
C LEU A 19 -16.91 1.54 -9.64
N PHE A 20 -17.91 0.65 -9.65
CA PHE A 20 -19.26 0.98 -9.18
C PHE A 20 -19.29 1.32 -7.69
N CYS A 21 -18.55 0.59 -6.85
CA CYS A 21 -18.43 0.91 -5.43
C CYS A 21 -17.70 2.24 -5.21
N THR A 22 -16.65 2.52 -5.97
CA THR A 22 -15.89 3.78 -5.86
C THR A 22 -16.73 4.98 -6.26
N ARG A 23 -17.50 4.86 -7.34
CA ARG A 23 -18.48 5.87 -7.73
C ARG A 23 -19.54 6.05 -6.65
N ALA A 24 -20.09 4.97 -6.09
CA ALA A 24 -21.07 5.07 -5.02
C ALA A 24 -20.52 5.79 -3.78
N LEU A 25 -19.28 5.49 -3.38
CA LEU A 25 -18.63 6.12 -2.22
C LEU A 25 -18.21 7.58 -2.45
N ALA A 26 -18.13 8.05 -3.71
CA ALA A 26 -17.90 9.45 -4.01
C ALA A 26 -19.07 10.34 -3.56
N PHE A 27 -20.28 9.80 -3.51
CA PHE A 27 -21.48 10.50 -3.02
C PHE A 27 -21.63 10.32 -1.49
N LYS A 28 -20.62 10.78 -0.73
CA LYS A 28 -20.47 10.53 0.71
C LYS A 28 -21.68 10.97 1.54
N GLU A 29 -22.33 12.08 1.18
CA GLU A 29 -23.43 12.67 1.95
C GLU A 29 -24.76 11.92 1.80
N LEU A 30 -24.91 11.10 0.76
CA LEU A 30 -26.17 10.40 0.45
C LEU A 30 -26.22 8.98 1.04
N LEU A 31 -25.11 8.49 1.61
CA LEU A 31 -25.03 7.11 2.08
C LEU A 31 -25.26 7.01 3.59
N ARG A 32 -26.39 6.39 3.96
CA ARG A 32 -26.60 5.92 5.34
C ARG A 32 -25.42 5.03 5.79
N PRO A 33 -25.01 5.07 7.07
CA PRO A 33 -23.85 4.31 7.57
C PRO A 33 -23.84 2.83 7.18
N ALA A 34 -24.97 2.13 7.33
CA ALA A 34 -25.10 0.73 6.93
C ALA A 34 -24.90 0.49 5.42
N THR A 35 -25.34 1.44 4.59
CA THR A 35 -25.15 1.36 3.13
C THR A 35 -23.70 1.63 2.76
N LYS A 36 -23.05 2.57 3.44
CA LYS A 36 -21.62 2.84 3.30
C LYS A 36 -20.80 1.61 3.67
N ALA A 37 -21.07 0.99 4.83
CA ALA A 37 -20.41 -0.24 5.28
C ALA A 37 -20.53 -1.37 4.23
N LYS A 38 -21.74 -1.60 3.70
CA LYS A 38 -21.98 -2.61 2.65
C LYS A 38 -21.21 -2.32 1.36
N THR A 39 -21.07 -1.04 1.01
CA THR A 39 -20.36 -0.62 -0.21
C THR A 39 -18.86 -0.80 -0.08
N LEU A 40 -18.31 -0.41 1.08
CA LEU A 40 -16.91 -0.63 1.45
C LEU A 40 -16.58 -2.12 1.48
N TYR A 41 -17.42 -2.93 2.13
CA TYR A 41 -17.30 -4.39 2.13
C TYR A 41 -17.19 -4.95 0.71
N ARG A 42 -18.15 -4.60 -0.17
CA ARG A 42 -18.15 -5.05 -1.57
C ARG A 42 -16.91 -4.61 -2.35
N ARG A 43 -16.39 -3.40 -2.08
CA ARG A 43 -15.16 -2.90 -2.70
C ARG A 43 -13.93 -3.68 -2.20
N ALA A 44 -13.88 -3.98 -0.90
CA ALA A 44 -12.84 -4.81 -0.31
C ALA A 44 -12.80 -6.20 -0.96
N ILE A 45 -13.96 -6.85 -1.14
CA ILE A 45 -14.08 -8.13 -1.86
C ILE A 45 -13.56 -8.02 -3.29
N ALA A 46 -14.01 -7.01 -4.03
CA ALA A 46 -13.60 -6.78 -5.42
C ALA A 46 -12.09 -6.58 -5.57
N ARG A 47 -11.44 -5.99 -4.56
CA ARG A 47 -9.98 -5.78 -4.50
C ARG A 47 -9.22 -7.02 -4.08
N ARG A 48 -9.76 -7.79 -3.12
CA ARG A 48 -9.09 -8.98 -2.58
C ARG A 48 -9.09 -10.13 -3.59
N LEU A 49 -10.25 -10.48 -4.16
CA LEU A 49 -10.40 -11.69 -4.98
C LEU A 49 -9.44 -11.78 -6.19
N PRO A 50 -9.17 -10.71 -6.96
CA PRO A 50 -8.18 -10.76 -8.04
C PRO A 50 -6.72 -10.64 -7.56
N SER A 51 -6.47 -10.29 -6.31
CA SER A 51 -5.14 -9.93 -5.80
C SER A 51 -4.29 -11.16 -5.49
N ARG A 52 -3.79 -11.84 -6.54
CA ARG A 52 -2.81 -12.93 -6.42
C ARG A 52 -1.46 -12.44 -5.85
N GLU A 53 -1.05 -11.24 -6.23
CA GLU A 53 0.26 -10.65 -5.88
C GLU A 53 0.17 -9.61 -4.76
N GLY A 54 -0.95 -9.55 -4.03
CA GLY A 54 -1.09 -8.61 -2.90
C GLY A 54 -1.24 -7.13 -3.26
N LYS A 55 -1.11 -6.75 -4.54
CA LYS A 55 -1.16 -5.34 -5.01
C LYS A 55 -2.33 -4.54 -4.46
N TYR A 56 -3.49 -5.18 -4.30
CA TYR A 56 -4.70 -4.51 -3.81
C TYR A 56 -5.11 -4.94 -2.40
N LEU A 57 -4.37 -5.84 -1.73
CA LEU A 57 -4.69 -6.30 -0.38
C LEU A 57 -4.64 -5.18 0.65
N CYS A 58 -3.66 -4.28 0.59
CA CYS A 58 -3.60 -3.14 1.51
C CYS A 58 -4.82 -2.20 1.35
N LYS A 59 -5.27 -1.98 0.11
CA LYS A 59 -6.47 -1.18 -0.18
C LYS A 59 -7.74 -1.90 0.28
N ALA A 60 -7.81 -3.22 0.10
CA ALA A 60 -8.90 -4.04 0.62
C ALA A 60 -8.95 -4.01 2.16
N LEU A 61 -7.79 -4.05 2.83
CA LEU A 61 -7.68 -3.95 4.28
C LEU A 61 -8.19 -2.60 4.79
N SER A 62 -7.85 -1.51 4.12
CA SER A 62 -8.37 -0.19 4.48
C SER A 62 -9.90 -0.14 4.38
N ASP A 63 -10.45 -0.64 3.28
CA ASP A 63 -11.90 -0.64 3.06
C ASP A 63 -12.65 -1.50 4.08
N ILE A 64 -12.13 -2.70 4.39
CA ILE A 64 -12.79 -3.62 5.31
C ILE A 64 -12.70 -3.16 6.77
N LYS A 65 -11.62 -2.47 7.16
CA LYS A 65 -11.50 -1.82 8.47
C LYS A 65 -12.55 -0.72 8.64
N GLU A 66 -12.66 0.18 7.66
CA GLU A 66 -13.68 1.22 7.68
C GLU A 66 -15.10 0.62 7.69
N ALA A 67 -15.33 -0.48 6.95
CA ALA A 67 -16.61 -1.20 7.01
C ALA A 67 -16.88 -1.80 8.40
N HIS A 68 -15.86 -2.32 9.08
CA HIS A 68 -15.97 -2.90 10.41
C HIS A 68 -16.24 -1.84 11.48
N GLU A 69 -15.58 -0.67 11.40
CA GLU A 69 -15.85 0.46 12.28
C GLU A 69 -17.31 0.94 12.17
N LEU A 70 -17.88 0.94 10.97
CA LEU A 70 -19.28 1.31 10.73
C LEU A 70 -20.28 0.23 11.17
N GLN A 71 -19.88 -1.04 11.18
CA GLN A 71 -20.76 -2.16 11.52
C GLN A 71 -19.98 -3.29 12.23
N PRO A 72 -19.58 -3.10 13.50
CA PRO A 72 -18.70 -4.04 14.20
C PRO A 72 -19.35 -5.39 14.49
N GLY A 73 -20.68 -5.43 14.63
CA GLY A 73 -21.44 -6.67 14.85
C GLY A 73 -21.62 -7.56 13.62
N SER A 74 -21.10 -7.17 12.44
CA SER A 74 -21.22 -7.98 11.23
C SER A 74 -20.18 -9.10 11.22
N VAL A 75 -20.65 -10.35 11.39
CA VAL A 75 -19.81 -11.56 11.32
C VAL A 75 -19.13 -11.68 9.95
N GLU A 76 -19.84 -11.35 8.86
CA GLU A 76 -19.29 -11.40 7.50
C GLU A 76 -18.12 -10.44 7.31
N ILE A 77 -18.22 -9.22 7.86
CA ILE A 77 -17.16 -8.21 7.74
C ILE A 77 -15.95 -8.61 8.60
N ALA A 78 -16.19 -9.10 9.82
CA ALA A 78 -15.13 -9.56 10.72
C ALA A 78 -14.35 -10.75 10.14
N ALA A 79 -15.05 -11.75 9.60
CA ALA A 79 -14.43 -12.92 8.96
C ALA A 79 -13.57 -12.53 7.75
N GLU A 80 -14.07 -11.59 6.94
CA GLU A 80 -13.34 -11.11 5.78
C GLU A 80 -12.10 -10.28 6.18
N LEU A 81 -12.22 -9.45 7.21
CA LEU A 81 -11.09 -8.69 7.78
C LEU A 81 -9.98 -9.65 8.26
N ALA A 82 -10.33 -10.70 8.98
CA ALA A 82 -9.38 -11.73 9.41
C ALA A 82 -8.72 -12.44 8.22
N THR A 83 -9.49 -12.73 7.16
CA THR A 83 -8.98 -13.36 5.93
C THR A 83 -7.94 -12.46 5.25
N ILE A 84 -8.24 -11.18 5.06
CA ILE A 84 -7.32 -10.22 4.42
C ILE A 84 -6.05 -10.04 5.26
N GLN A 85 -6.18 -9.94 6.59
CA GLN A 85 -5.04 -9.85 7.50
C GLN A 85 -4.14 -11.09 7.40
N HIS A 86 -4.73 -12.28 7.38
CA HIS A 86 -3.96 -13.52 7.26
C HIS A 86 -3.19 -13.59 5.93
N MET A 87 -3.82 -13.23 4.81
CA MET A 87 -3.17 -13.18 3.49
C MET A 87 -1.96 -12.24 3.49
N LEU A 88 -2.07 -11.06 4.11
CA LEU A 88 -0.96 -10.11 4.23
C LEU A 88 0.19 -10.69 5.07
N THR A 89 -0.12 -11.30 6.22
CA THR A 89 0.89 -11.92 7.09
C THR A 89 1.66 -13.02 6.37
N LEU A 90 0.98 -13.84 5.58
CA LEU A 90 1.62 -14.88 4.76
C LEU A 90 2.60 -14.26 3.75
N GLN A 91 2.18 -13.24 3.01
CA GLN A 91 3.05 -12.57 2.04
C GLN A 91 4.29 -11.95 2.68
N PHE A 92 4.15 -11.31 3.85
CA PHE A 92 5.30 -10.76 4.57
C PHE A 92 6.25 -11.86 5.05
N THR A 93 5.72 -13.00 5.48
CA THR A 93 6.52 -14.14 5.94
C THR A 93 7.30 -14.76 4.77
N GLU A 94 6.68 -14.91 3.61
CA GLU A 94 7.34 -15.40 2.39
C GLU A 94 8.45 -14.44 1.93
N LEU A 95 8.16 -13.14 1.89
CA LEU A 95 9.15 -12.12 1.53
C LEU A 95 10.36 -12.15 2.48
N LYS A 96 10.12 -12.26 3.79
CA LYS A 96 11.18 -12.37 4.79
C LYS A 96 12.07 -13.59 4.55
N ARG A 97 11.49 -14.76 4.22
CA ARG A 97 12.25 -15.97 3.88
C ARG A 97 13.11 -15.79 2.63
N VAL A 98 12.59 -15.10 1.61
CA VAL A 98 13.35 -14.79 0.39
C VAL A 98 14.55 -13.88 0.70
N ILE A 99 14.34 -12.82 1.48
CA ILE A 99 15.41 -11.91 1.91
C ILE A 99 16.46 -12.63 2.74
N GLU A 100 16.05 -13.49 3.67
CA GLU A 100 16.96 -14.30 4.49
C GLU A 100 17.78 -15.28 3.65
N ARG A 101 17.18 -15.88 2.61
CA ARG A 101 17.89 -16.74 1.67
C ARG A 101 18.93 -15.95 0.87
N GLN A 102 18.55 -14.82 0.29
CA GLN A 102 19.46 -13.94 -0.45
C GLN A 102 20.64 -13.47 0.42
N ARG A 103 20.38 -13.17 1.70
CA ARG A 103 21.44 -12.80 2.66
C ARG A 103 22.45 -13.91 2.92
N ARG A 104 22.03 -15.19 2.88
CA ARG A 104 22.94 -16.34 3.07
C ARG A 104 23.76 -16.65 1.82
N GLU A 105 23.22 -16.34 0.65
CA GLU A 105 23.87 -16.57 -0.64
C GLU A 105 24.88 -15.46 -1.00
N LEU A 106 24.72 -14.27 -0.44
CA LEU A 106 25.70 -13.20 -0.59
C LEU A 106 26.96 -13.55 0.20
N PRO A 107 28.15 -13.55 -0.44
CA PRO A 107 29.39 -13.65 0.32
C PRO A 107 29.44 -12.50 1.34
N PRO A 108 30.01 -12.71 2.54
CA PRO A 108 30.20 -11.63 3.48
C PRO A 108 30.91 -10.51 2.74
N VAL A 109 30.28 -9.34 2.68
CA VAL A 109 30.92 -8.14 2.15
C VAL A 109 32.11 -7.91 3.06
N LYS A 110 33.29 -8.32 2.62
CA LYS A 110 34.55 -7.87 3.20
C LYS A 110 34.58 -6.38 2.92
N SER A 111 34.11 -5.58 3.87
CA SER A 111 34.38 -4.16 3.91
C SER A 111 35.85 -3.98 4.26
N GLU A 112 36.74 -4.41 3.36
CA GLU A 112 38.12 -3.94 3.34
C GLU A 112 38.05 -2.51 2.81
N PHE A 113 37.71 -1.58 3.71
CA PHE A 113 38.08 -0.19 3.53
C PHE A 113 39.61 -0.15 3.55
N ILE A 114 40.22 -0.23 2.37
CA ILE A 114 41.60 0.19 2.19
C ILE A 114 41.57 1.72 2.28
N PHE A 115 41.62 2.25 3.51
CA PHE A 115 42.05 3.62 3.75
C PHE A 115 43.55 3.67 3.47
N ALA A 116 43.89 3.82 2.18
CA ALA A 116 45.19 4.34 1.80
C ALA A 116 45.08 5.87 1.87
N GLY A 117 45.41 6.42 3.03
CA GLY A 117 45.40 7.86 3.27
C GLY A 117 45.10 8.15 4.72
N GLU A 118 46.09 8.71 5.40
CA GLU A 118 46.13 9.07 6.81
C GLU A 118 44.89 9.90 7.24
N ASP A 119 44.52 9.70 8.51
CA ASP A 119 43.57 10.50 9.30
C ASP A 119 42.07 10.38 8.98
N ALA A 120 41.42 9.33 9.51
CA ALA A 120 40.02 9.41 9.92
C ALA A 120 39.68 8.39 11.01
N GLN A 121 39.73 8.81 12.28
CA GLN A 121 39.02 8.11 13.34
C GLN A 121 37.52 8.37 13.17
N VAL A 122 36.77 7.35 12.73
CA VAL A 122 35.31 7.38 12.71
C VAL A 122 34.79 6.57 13.90
N THR A 123 34.44 7.26 14.98
CA THR A 123 33.66 6.68 16.07
C THR A 123 32.20 6.57 15.65
N SER A 124 31.65 5.38 15.84
CA SER A 124 30.29 5.01 15.43
C SER A 124 29.25 5.58 16.38
N THR A 125 28.67 6.74 16.07
CA THR A 125 27.37 7.16 16.62
C THR A 125 26.60 7.95 15.56
N GLU A 126 25.39 7.48 15.27
CA GLU A 126 24.35 8.16 14.48
C GLU A 126 24.65 8.46 13.00
N ALA A 127 24.35 7.49 12.14
CA ALA A 127 24.13 7.76 10.71
C ALA A 127 22.82 8.53 10.50
N ARG A 128 22.81 9.84 10.78
CA ARG A 128 21.82 10.76 10.20
C ARG A 128 22.24 11.02 8.75
N VAL A 129 21.47 10.49 7.81
CA VAL A 129 21.56 10.85 6.38
C VAL A 129 21.14 12.32 6.25
N ARG A 130 22.11 13.25 6.36
CA ARG A 130 21.94 14.62 5.91
C ARG A 130 22.13 14.61 4.39
N CYS A 131 21.02 14.61 3.66
CA CYS A 131 21.02 14.90 2.24
C CYS A 131 21.41 16.38 2.06
N THR A 132 22.68 16.65 1.81
CA THR A 132 23.16 17.96 1.35
C THR A 132 22.84 18.09 -0.13
N ARG A 133 21.58 18.39 -0.45
CA ARG A 133 21.23 18.94 -1.77
C ARG A 133 21.96 20.28 -1.89
N SER A 134 23.02 20.31 -2.67
CA SER A 134 23.76 21.49 -3.07
C SER A 134 22.93 22.31 -4.07
N HIS A 135 21.98 23.10 -3.57
CA HIS A 135 21.43 24.20 -4.33
C HIS A 135 21.68 25.51 -3.58
N PRO A 136 22.35 26.50 -4.20
CA PRO A 136 22.48 27.83 -3.62
C PRO A 136 21.11 28.54 -3.61
N PRO A 137 20.88 29.49 -2.68
CA PRO A 137 19.60 30.14 -2.50
C PRO A 137 19.45 31.31 -3.50
N SER A 138 19.19 31.02 -4.79
CA SER A 138 18.79 32.05 -5.76
C SER A 138 18.24 31.50 -7.09
N PHE A 139 17.56 30.35 -7.10
CA PHE A 139 16.87 29.90 -8.30
C PHE A 139 15.42 30.40 -8.32
N ASP A 140 15.19 31.51 -9.02
CA ASP A 140 13.85 32.07 -9.26
C ASP A 140 13.22 31.38 -10.48
N TYR A 141 12.15 30.63 -10.25
CA TYR A 141 11.45 29.83 -11.27
C TYR A 141 10.69 30.67 -12.31
N ARG A 142 10.70 32.01 -12.16
CA ARG A 142 9.95 32.94 -13.02
C ARG A 142 10.66 33.30 -14.33
N THR A 143 11.94 32.96 -14.49
CA THR A 143 12.75 33.33 -15.67
C THR A 143 13.28 32.15 -16.47
N ALA A 144 12.89 30.91 -16.16
CA ALA A 144 13.25 29.76 -16.99
C ALA A 144 12.45 29.80 -18.31
N PRO A 145 13.08 29.88 -19.50
CA PRO A 145 12.37 29.76 -20.75
C PRO A 145 11.78 28.36 -20.87
N VAL A 146 10.53 28.29 -21.34
CA VAL A 146 9.82 27.04 -21.63
C VAL A 146 10.60 26.32 -22.73
N PRO A 147 10.94 25.03 -22.57
CA PRO A 147 11.58 24.29 -23.65
C PRO A 147 10.57 24.14 -24.80
N GLU A 148 10.89 24.75 -25.94
CA GLU A 148 10.26 24.42 -27.20
C GLU A 148 10.75 23.03 -27.65
N PHE A 149 9.81 22.26 -28.19
CA PHE A 149 9.86 20.81 -28.44
C PHE A 149 11.08 20.31 -29.22
#